data_AF-D2JHL6-F1
#
_entry.id   AF-D2JHL6-F1
#
_cell.length_a   1.000
_cell.length_b   1.000
_cell.length_c   1.000
_cell.angle_alpha   90.00
_cell.angle_beta   90.00
_cell.angle_gamma   90.00
#
_symmetry.space_group_name_H-M   'P 1'
#
loop_
_entity.id
_entity.type
_entity.pdbx_description
1 polymer ?
#
loop_
_entity_poly.entity_id
_entity_poly.type
_entity_poly.pdbx_seq_one_letter_code
_entity_poly.pdbx_strand_id
1 'polypeptide(L)'
;MPKDGVANWVMGNHDRSRIATRYPGRADQMTMLAMILPGIAVTYNGEEIAMEDKTDITWEETQDPQACNAGKEHFKEHSRDPNRTPFQWDTTANAGFSTAKKTWIPVNSNYKKLN
;
A
#
# COMPACT_ATOMS: atom_id res chain seq x y z
N MET A 1 -27.85 -6.23 1.43
CA MET A 1 -27.90 -5.31 2.59
C MET A 1 -29.31 -5.27 3.14
N PRO A 2 -29.49 -4.93 4.42
CA PRO A 2 -30.79 -4.53 4.95
C PRO A 2 -31.41 -3.40 4.10
N LYS A 3 -32.73 -3.29 4.13
CA LYS A 3 -33.45 -2.17 3.53
C LYS A 3 -32.89 -0.85 4.11
N ASP A 4 -32.68 0.14 3.25
CA ASP A 4 -32.13 1.47 3.58
C ASP A 4 -30.66 1.48 4.08
N GLY A 5 -29.94 0.36 3.91
CA GLY A 5 -28.49 0.32 4.17
C GLY A 5 -27.69 1.15 3.16
N VAL A 6 -26.58 1.74 3.60
CA VAL A 6 -25.59 2.42 2.75
C VAL A 6 -24.41 1.48 2.51
N ALA A 7 -24.10 1.20 1.25
CA ALA A 7 -22.99 0.32 0.88
C ALA A 7 -21.66 1.07 1.02
N ASN A 8 -20.56 0.32 1.16
CA ASN A 8 -19.22 0.86 1.09
C ASN A 8 -18.30 -0.04 0.26
N TRP A 9 -17.28 0.56 -0.35
CA TRP A 9 -16.35 -0.09 -1.25
C TRP A 9 -14.92 0.17 -0.79
N VAL A 10 -14.22 -0.90 -0.39
CA VAL A 10 -12.84 -0.84 0.11
C VAL A 10 -11.95 -1.59 -0.86
N MET A 11 -11.04 -0.88 -1.52
CA MET A 11 -10.09 -1.47 -2.46
C MET A 11 -8.78 -1.86 -1.78
N GLY A 12 -8.40 -1.23 -0.67
CA GLY A 12 -7.14 -1.50 -0.01
C GLY A 12 -7.16 -1.13 1.46
N ASN A 13 -6.13 -1.60 2.15
CA ASN A 13 -5.83 -1.26 3.53
C ASN A 13 -4.38 -1.66 3.83
N HIS A 14 -3.95 -1.43 5.06
CA HIS A 14 -2.62 -1.78 5.55
C HIS A 14 -2.42 -3.29 5.82
N ASP A 15 -3.38 -4.16 5.52
CA ASP A 15 -3.29 -5.62 5.72
C ASP A 15 -3.29 -6.42 4.42
N ARG A 16 -3.42 -5.76 3.27
CA ARG A 16 -3.48 -6.41 1.95
C ARG A 16 -2.58 -5.65 0.99
N SER A 17 -1.94 -6.38 0.07
CA SER A 17 -1.18 -5.82 -1.05
C SER A 17 -1.91 -4.66 -1.72
N ARG A 18 -1.21 -3.59 -2.11
CA ARG A 18 -1.78 -2.41 -2.75
C ARG A 18 -2.51 -2.75 -4.04
N ILE A 19 -3.55 -1.98 -4.39
CA ILE A 19 -4.42 -2.25 -5.54
C ILE A 19 -3.66 -2.32 -6.86
N ALA A 20 -2.70 -1.42 -7.08
CA ALA A 20 -1.87 -1.36 -8.28
C ALA A 20 -0.98 -2.61 -8.44
N THR A 21 -0.56 -3.23 -7.33
CA THR A 21 0.16 -4.50 -7.34
C THR A 21 -0.76 -5.69 -7.58
N ARG A 22 -1.97 -5.70 -6.98
CA ARG A 22 -2.94 -6.79 -7.19
C ARG A 22 -3.55 -6.79 -8.59
N TYR A 23 -3.69 -5.61 -9.20
CA TYR A 23 -4.21 -5.43 -10.55
C TYR A 23 -3.27 -4.53 -11.39
N PRO A 24 -2.13 -5.07 -11.87
CA PRO A 24 -1.16 -4.31 -12.64
C PRO A 24 -1.76 -3.65 -13.89
N GLY A 25 -1.47 -2.37 -14.10
CA GLY A 25 -1.98 -1.58 -15.22
C GLY A 25 -3.48 -1.26 -15.15
N ARG A 26 -4.14 -1.48 -14.00
CA ARG A 26 -5.58 -1.24 -13.81
C ARG A 26 -5.93 -0.31 -12.64
N ALA A 27 -4.95 0.40 -12.07
CA ALA A 27 -5.16 1.22 -10.88
C ALA A 27 -6.28 2.26 -11.08
N ASP A 28 -6.24 3.01 -12.19
CA ASP A 28 -7.28 3.99 -12.54
C ASP A 28 -8.66 3.33 -12.65
N GLN A 29 -8.75 2.18 -13.32
CA GLN A 29 -10.01 1.44 -13.49
C GLN A 29 -10.58 0.97 -12.15
N MET A 30 -9.72 0.53 -11.22
CA MET A 30 -10.15 0.11 -9.88
C MET A 30 -10.61 1.32 -9.05
N THR A 31 -9.90 2.45 -9.10
CA THR A 31 -10.30 3.68 -8.43
C THR A 31 -11.62 4.23 -8.99
N MET A 32 -11.76 4.27 -10.33
CA MET A 32 -13.02 4.66 -10.98
C MET A 32 -14.17 3.76 -10.54
N LEU A 33 -13.98 2.43 -10.52
CA LEU A 33 -15.01 1.49 -10.07
C LEU A 33 -15.47 1.79 -8.64
N ALA A 34 -14.54 2.04 -7.71
CA ALA A 34 -14.89 2.38 -6.33
C ALA A 34 -15.68 3.70 -6.21
N MET A 35 -15.35 4.68 -7.05
CA MET A 35 -15.97 6.02 -7.03
C MET A 35 -17.36 6.07 -7.70
N ILE A 36 -17.62 5.22 -8.70
CA ILE A 36 -18.91 5.24 -9.43
C ILE A 36 -19.98 4.34 -8.79
N LEU A 37 -19.59 3.40 -7.93
CA LEU A 37 -20.54 2.52 -7.26
C LEU A 37 -21.35 3.29 -6.20
N PRO A 38 -22.64 2.97 -6.02
CA PRO A 38 -23.49 3.67 -5.04
C PRO A 38 -22.98 3.43 -3.61
N GLY A 39 -22.98 4.48 -2.80
CA GLY A 39 -22.57 4.42 -1.39
C GLY A 39 -21.27 5.17 -1.13
N ILE A 40 -20.42 4.60 -0.27
CA ILE A 40 -19.19 5.23 0.22
C ILE A 40 -17.97 4.60 -0.44
N ALA A 41 -17.16 5.40 -1.13
CA ALA A 41 -15.83 5.00 -1.56
C ALA A 41 -14.83 5.16 -0.42
N VAL A 42 -14.02 4.14 -0.16
CA VAL A 42 -12.96 4.16 0.85
C VAL A 42 -11.62 3.97 0.16
N THR A 43 -10.75 4.95 0.30
CA THR A 43 -9.41 4.98 -0.29
C THR A 43 -8.36 4.77 0.79
N TYR A 44 -7.43 3.85 0.56
CA TYR A 44 -6.25 3.68 1.39
C TYR A 44 -5.09 4.55 0.88
N ASN A 45 -4.31 5.09 1.81
CA ASN A 45 -3.22 6.02 1.52
C ASN A 45 -2.26 5.47 0.44
N GLY A 46 -2.16 6.20 -0.68
CA GLY A 46 -1.35 5.86 -1.85
C GLY A 46 -2.14 5.26 -3.01
N GLU A 47 -3.40 4.86 -2.84
CA GLU A 47 -4.24 4.41 -3.96
C GLU A 47 -4.53 5.54 -4.96
N GLU A 48 -4.60 6.79 -4.48
CA GLU A 48 -4.86 7.99 -5.26
C GLU A 48 -3.74 8.34 -6.27
N ILE A 49 -2.52 7.87 -6.01
CA ILE A 49 -1.37 7.98 -6.92
C ILE A 49 -0.91 6.59 -7.42
N ALA A 50 -1.73 5.56 -7.23
CA ALA A 50 -1.44 4.18 -7.63
C ALA A 50 -0.12 3.60 -7.06
N MET A 51 0.23 3.92 -5.80
CA MET A 51 1.38 3.31 -5.13
C MET A 51 1.33 1.78 -5.22
N GLU A 52 2.50 1.19 -5.43
CA GLU A 52 2.72 -0.26 -5.53
C GLU A 52 3.43 -0.78 -4.27
N ASP A 53 3.24 -2.06 -3.97
CA ASP A 53 3.97 -2.76 -2.91
C ASP A 53 5.48 -2.72 -3.16
N LYS A 54 6.25 -2.53 -2.08
CA LYS A 54 7.70 -2.77 -2.10
C LYS A 54 7.98 -4.23 -1.75
N THR A 55 8.04 -5.11 -2.74
CA THR A 55 8.14 -6.57 -2.54
C THR A 55 9.55 -7.07 -2.21
N ASP A 56 10.56 -6.22 -2.33
CA ASP A 56 11.98 -6.49 -2.10
C ASP A 56 12.46 -6.06 -0.70
N ILE A 57 11.54 -5.92 0.28
CA ILE A 57 11.89 -5.71 1.70
C ILE A 57 12.60 -6.97 2.23
N THR A 58 13.77 -6.79 2.86
CA THR A 58 14.52 -7.92 3.41
C THR A 58 13.97 -8.37 4.76
N TRP A 59 14.37 -9.56 5.22
CA TRP A 59 14.02 -10.03 6.57
C TRP A 59 14.52 -9.07 7.64
N GLU A 60 15.73 -8.53 7.47
CA GLU A 60 16.35 -7.59 8.40
C GLU A 60 15.67 -6.21 8.43
N GLU A 61 14.91 -5.87 7.39
CA GLU A 61 14.10 -4.66 7.30
C GLU A 61 12.65 -4.87 7.74
N THR A 62 12.19 -6.12 7.80
CA THR A 62 10.82 -6.48 8.17
C THR A 62 10.54 -6.06 9.61
N GLN A 63 9.42 -5.35 9.82
CA GLN A 63 8.94 -4.89 11.11
C GLN A 63 7.59 -5.53 11.49
N ASP A 64 6.87 -6.14 10.54
CA ASP A 64 5.56 -6.73 10.79
C ASP A 64 5.65 -7.89 11.80
N PRO A 65 4.99 -7.80 12.97
CA PRO A 65 4.97 -8.89 13.94
C PRO A 65 4.45 -10.21 13.37
N GLN A 66 3.52 -10.17 12.41
CA GLN A 66 2.99 -11.38 11.76
C GLN A 66 4.09 -12.12 10.98
N ALA A 67 4.91 -11.38 10.25
CA ALA A 67 6.05 -11.92 9.52
C ALA A 67 7.16 -12.38 10.46
N CYS A 68 7.44 -11.59 11.50
CA CYS A 68 8.43 -11.95 12.53
C CYS A 68 8.09 -13.28 13.20
N ASN A 69 6.81 -13.50 13.53
CA ASN A 69 6.33 -14.74 14.13
C ASN A 69 6.36 -15.93 13.16
N ALA A 70 6.17 -15.69 11.86
CA ALA A 70 6.29 -16.73 10.83
C ALA A 70 7.74 -17.17 10.57
N GLY A 71 8.72 -16.35 10.97
CA GLY A 71 10.14 -16.64 10.85
C GLY A 71 10.74 -16.30 9.49
N LYS A 72 12.08 -16.35 9.41
CA LYS A 72 12.87 -15.90 8.26
C LYS A 72 12.55 -16.64 6.95
N GLU A 73 12.03 -17.86 7.02
CA GLU A 73 11.71 -18.65 5.82
C GLU A 73 10.37 -18.24 5.20
N HIS A 74 9.40 -17.82 6.03
CA HIS A 74 8.02 -17.54 5.60
C HIS A 74 7.62 -16.06 5.70
N PHE A 75 8.52 -15.17 6.14
CA PHE A 75 8.20 -13.76 6.38
C PHE A 75 7.54 -13.07 5.17
N LYS A 76 7.95 -13.41 3.94
CA LYS A 76 7.41 -12.80 2.72
C LYS A 76 5.95 -13.13 2.47
N GLU A 77 5.51 -14.31 2.91
CA GLU A 77 4.12 -14.78 2.75
C GLU A 77 3.18 -14.12 3.77
N HIS A 78 3.75 -13.63 4.87
CA HIS A 78 3.01 -13.11 6.02
C HIS A 78 3.17 -11.61 6.26
N SER A 79 4.16 -10.96 5.63
CA SER A 79 4.46 -9.55 5.84
C SER A 79 3.48 -8.64 5.12
N ARG A 80 2.97 -7.67 5.88
CA ARG A 80 2.19 -6.53 5.41
C ARG A 80 3.04 -5.27 5.21
N ASP A 81 4.35 -5.36 5.48
CA ASP A 81 5.27 -4.23 5.29
C ASP A 81 5.33 -3.71 3.84
N PRO A 82 5.23 -4.55 2.78
CA PRO A 82 5.24 -4.07 1.40
C PRO A 82 4.17 -3.02 1.09
N ASN A 83 2.99 -3.14 1.72
CA ASN A 83 1.86 -2.21 1.56
C ASN A 83 1.79 -1.14 2.67
N ARG A 84 2.82 -1.04 3.52
CA ARG A 84 2.98 -0.05 4.60
C ARG A 84 4.18 0.88 4.40
N THR A 85 4.85 0.78 3.25
CA THR A 85 5.95 1.69 2.91
C THR A 85 5.51 3.15 2.99
N PRO A 86 6.42 4.07 3.37
CA PRO A 86 6.08 5.48 3.47
C PRO A 86 5.50 6.06 2.17
N PHE A 87 4.59 7.02 2.32
CA PHE A 87 3.96 7.71 1.20
C PHE A 87 4.98 8.45 0.33
N GLN A 88 4.73 8.50 -0.98
CA GLN A 88 5.62 9.09 -1.96
C GLN A 88 5.13 10.50 -2.30
N TRP A 89 5.61 11.53 -1.61
CA TRP A 89 5.17 12.92 -1.80
C TRP A 89 5.86 13.64 -2.94
N ASP A 90 7.16 13.40 -3.09
CA ASP A 90 7.97 14.05 -4.11
C ASP A 90 9.21 13.20 -4.46
N THR A 91 10.10 13.76 -5.28
CA THR A 91 11.34 13.10 -5.70
C THR A 91 12.54 13.36 -4.80
N THR A 92 12.38 13.95 -3.62
CA THR A 92 13.47 14.25 -2.68
C THR A 92 13.83 13.03 -1.80
N ALA A 93 14.71 13.21 -0.81
CA ALA A 93 15.11 12.10 0.07
C ALA A 93 13.89 11.47 0.76
N ASN A 94 13.85 10.14 0.82
CA ASN A 94 12.71 9.36 1.34
C ASN A 94 11.35 9.76 0.73
N ALA A 95 11.33 10.16 -0.55
CA ALA A 95 10.15 10.63 -1.26
C ALA A 95 9.42 11.80 -0.56
N GLY A 96 10.16 12.68 0.12
CA GLY A 96 9.57 13.80 0.86
C GLY A 96 8.87 13.40 2.17
N PHE A 97 8.78 12.10 2.49
CA PHE A 97 8.17 11.63 3.74
C PHE A 97 8.97 12.03 4.98
N SER A 98 10.31 12.07 4.87
CA SER A 98 11.18 12.39 5.99
C SER A 98 12.54 12.93 5.54
N THR A 99 13.10 13.85 6.31
CA THR A 99 14.47 14.34 6.16
C THR A 99 15.51 13.50 6.91
N ALA A 100 15.07 12.47 7.65
CA ALA A 100 15.97 11.56 8.36
C ALA A 100 16.82 10.71 7.41
N LYS A 101 17.92 10.14 7.91
CA LYS A 101 18.80 9.26 7.11
C LYS A 101 18.12 7.96 6.64
N LYS A 102 17.19 7.42 7.43
CA LYS A 102 16.46 6.18 7.15
C LYS A 102 15.06 6.25 7.76
N THR A 103 14.07 5.68 7.07
CA THR A 103 12.69 5.50 7.53
C THR A 103 12.50 4.16 8.24
N TRP A 104 11.42 4.02 9.00
CA TRP A 104 11.10 2.80 9.74
C TRP A 104 10.87 1.57 8.83
N ILE A 105 10.28 1.78 7.65
CA ILE A 105 10.27 0.84 6.52
C ILE A 105 10.87 1.56 5.31
N PRO A 106 11.69 0.91 4.47
CA PRO A 106 12.25 1.51 3.27
C PRO A 106 11.17 2.03 2.30
N VAL A 107 11.41 3.20 1.71
CA VAL A 107 10.54 3.77 0.66
C VAL A 107 10.66 2.93 -0.63
N ASN A 108 9.56 2.80 -1.38
CA ASN A 108 9.59 2.13 -2.68
C ASN A 108 10.51 2.89 -3.65
N SER A 109 11.38 2.19 -4.37
CA SER A 109 12.39 2.80 -5.24
C SER A 109 11.81 3.52 -6.46
N ASN A 110 10.54 3.24 -6.79
CA ASN A 110 9.82 3.87 -7.89
C ASN A 110 9.38 5.33 -7.62
N TYR A 111 9.59 5.88 -6.41
CA TYR A 111 9.15 7.23 -6.03
C TYR A 111 9.67 8.38 -6.91
N LYS A 112 10.78 8.16 -7.62
CA LYS A 112 11.30 9.12 -8.60
C LYS A 112 10.37 9.29 -9.83
N LYS A 113 9.51 8.31 -10.09
CA LYS A 113 8.58 8.26 -11.21
C LYS A 113 7.11 8.33 -10.78
N LEU A 114 6.81 7.95 -9.53
CA LEU A 114 5.46 7.89 -8.97
C LEU A 114 5.44 8.60 -7.60
N ASN A 115 4.91 9.82 -7.57
CA ASN A 115 4.68 10.65 -6.37
C ASN A 115 3.50 11.59 -6.64
#